data_AF-A0A1Y4W0M9-F1
#
_entry.id   AF-A0A1Y4W0M9-F1
#
_cell.length_a   1.000
_cell.length_b   1.000
_cell.length_c   1.000
_cell.angle_alpha   90.00
_cell.angle_beta   90.00
_cell.angle_gamma   90.00
#
_symmetry.space_group_name_H-M   'P 1'
#
loop_
_entity.id
_entity.type
_entity.pdbx_description
1 polymer ?
#
loop_
_entity_poly.entity_id
_entity_poly.type
_entity_poly.pdbx_seq_one_letter_code
_entity_poly.pdbx_strand_id
1 'polypeptide(L)'
;MAEQIEQLMRQVKLGGMAKGWRSVPYENTEQYVTDLLTLELQERETNQINRMVKTAGFRVMKTLDDFVWNSAIELPGGLPQEYMTDLQFLAPKEN
;
A
#
# COMPACT_ATOMS: atom_id res chain seq x y z
N MET A 1 -18.23 24.83 9.95
CA MET A 1 -18.48 24.37 8.56
C MET A 1 -17.48 23.30 8.15
N ALA A 2 -16.19 23.62 8.04
CA ALA A 2 -15.17 22.64 7.61
C ALA A 2 -14.99 21.44 8.57
N GLU A 3 -15.04 21.67 9.88
CA GLU A 3 -15.01 20.60 10.89
C GLU A 3 -16.20 19.64 10.81
N GLN A 4 -17.36 20.14 10.37
CA GLN A 4 -18.58 19.34 10.25
C GLN A 4 -18.50 18.38 9.06
N ILE A 5 -17.88 18.82 7.96
CA ILE A 5 -17.58 17.98 6.79
C ILE A 5 -16.58 16.89 7.18
N GLU A 6 -15.51 17.25 7.92
CA GLU A 6 -14.52 16.28 8.39
C GLU A 6 -15.13 15.26 9.36
N GLN A 7 -16.03 15.67 10.24
CA GLN A 7 -16.77 14.76 11.12
C GLN A 7 -17.66 13.79 10.33
N LEU A 8 -18.40 14.27 9.33
CA LEU A 8 -19.22 13.43 8.46
C LEU A 8 -18.35 12.42 7.69
N MET A 9 -17.24 12.87 7.10
CA MET A 9 -16.28 12.02 6.40
C MET A 9 -15.73 10.92 7.32
N ARG A 10 -15.40 11.24 8.57
CA ARG A 10 -14.95 10.23 9.54
C ARG A 10 -16.05 9.22 9.89
N GLN A 11 -17.30 9.65 10.03
CA GLN A 11 -18.44 8.74 10.29
C GLN A 11 -18.63 7.73 9.17
N VAL A 12 -18.46 8.13 7.91
CA VAL A 12 -18.55 7.23 6.74
C VAL A 12 -17.24 6.51 6.40
N LYS A 13 -16.24 6.54 7.29
CA LYS A 13 -14.92 5.89 7.10
C LYS A 13 -14.15 6.42 5.87
N LEU A 14 -14.25 7.72 5.61
CA LEU A 14 -13.46 8.46 4.62
C LEU A 14 -12.33 9.21 5.35
N GLY A 15 -11.46 8.45 6.00
CA GLY A 15 -10.42 8.98 6.87
C GLY A 15 -9.35 9.75 6.11
N GLY A 16 -9.07 9.36 4.86
CA GLY A 16 -8.08 10.06 4.05
C GLY A 16 -8.61 11.34 3.45
N MET A 17 -9.83 11.32 2.93
CA MET A 17 -10.48 12.56 2.47
C MET A 17 -10.54 13.60 3.59
N ALA A 18 -10.91 13.19 4.81
CA ALA A 18 -11.01 14.11 5.95
C ALA A 18 -9.70 14.84 6.27
N LYS A 19 -8.54 14.28 5.93
CA LYS A 19 -7.22 14.89 6.16
C LYS A 19 -6.75 15.75 4.99
N GLY A 20 -7.07 15.34 3.77
CA GLY A 20 -6.50 15.91 2.54
C GLY A 20 -7.45 16.72 1.67
N TRP A 21 -8.75 16.81 1.99
CA TRP A 21 -9.71 17.45 1.10
C TRP A 21 -9.43 18.94 0.82
N ARG A 22 -8.78 19.65 1.73
CA ARG A 22 -8.42 21.06 1.55
C ARG A 22 -7.18 21.28 0.68
N SER A 23 -6.35 20.27 0.50
CA SER A 23 -5.15 20.36 -0.35
C SER A 23 -5.44 20.12 -1.83
N VAL A 24 -6.64 19.62 -2.17
CA VAL A 24 -7.05 19.38 -3.55
C VAL A 24 -7.55 20.70 -4.17
N PRO A 25 -6.92 21.19 -5.26
CA PRO A 25 -7.39 22.37 -5.95
C PRO A 25 -8.75 22.10 -6.61
N TYR A 26 -9.65 23.10 -6.55
CA TYR A 26 -10.96 22.99 -7.19
C TYR A 26 -10.92 23.66 -8.56
N GLU A 27 -11.04 22.85 -9.61
CA GLU A 27 -11.17 23.33 -10.99
C GLU A 27 -12.57 23.05 -11.55
N ASN A 28 -13.07 21.82 -11.35
CA ASN A 28 -14.42 21.41 -11.70
C ASN A 28 -14.90 20.30 -10.75
N THR A 29 -16.21 20.03 -10.77
CA THR A 29 -16.85 19.06 -9.86
C THR A 29 -16.33 17.64 -10.05
N GLU A 30 -16.14 17.19 -11.30
CA GLU A 30 -15.72 15.82 -11.61
C GLU A 30 -14.28 15.55 -11.17
N GLN A 31 -13.37 16.49 -11.46
CA GLN A 31 -11.98 16.48 -11.03
C GLN A 31 -11.90 16.42 -9.51
N TYR A 32 -12.60 17.32 -8.82
CA TYR A 32 -12.53 17.41 -7.37
C TYR A 32 -13.05 16.14 -6.68
N VAL A 33 -14.16 15.57 -7.17
CA VAL A 33 -14.69 14.30 -6.63
C VAL A 33 -13.74 13.14 -6.92
N THR A 34 -13.15 13.09 -8.11
CA THR A 34 -12.22 12.03 -8.52
C THR A 34 -10.94 12.06 -7.70
N ASP A 35 -10.38 13.25 -7.47
CA ASP A 35 -9.17 13.43 -6.68
C ASP A 35 -9.39 13.06 -5.22
N LEU A 36 -10.53 13.45 -4.64
CA LEU A 36 -10.90 13.03 -3.30
C LEU A 36 -11.01 11.51 -3.18
N LEU A 37 -11.67 10.85 -4.14
CA LEU A 37 -11.80 9.39 -4.17
C LEU A 37 -10.45 8.69 -4.32
N THR A 38 -9.57 9.25 -5.14
CA THR A 38 -8.21 8.73 -5.34
C THR A 38 -7.38 8.84 -4.05
N LEU A 39 -7.50 9.95 -3.34
CA LEU A 39 -6.83 10.16 -2.06
C LEU A 39 -7.28 9.15 -1.00
N GLU A 40 -8.58 8.85 -0.93
CA GLU A 40 -9.10 7.82 -0.04
C GLU A 40 -8.61 6.41 -0.40
N LEU A 41 -8.56 6.08 -1.69
CA LEU A 41 -8.06 4.79 -2.16
C LEU A 41 -6.60 4.57 -1.73
N GLN A 42 -5.74 5.57 -1.95
CA GLN A 42 -4.33 5.51 -1.55
C GLN A 42 -4.15 5.31 -0.03
N GLU A 43 -4.94 6.02 0.79
CA GLU A 43 -4.88 5.84 2.24
C GLU A 43 -5.35 4.44 2.66
N ARG A 44 -6.36 3.88 1.98
CA ARG A 44 -6.84 2.51 2.24
C ARG A 44 -5.80 1.46 1.86
N GLU A 45 -5.16 1.58 0.71
CA GLU A 45 -4.09 0.68 0.28
C GLU A 45 -2.92 0.72 1.26
N THR A 46 -2.50 1.92 1.65
CA THR A 46 -1.44 2.12 2.66
C THR A 46 -1.81 1.46 3.99
N ASN A 47 -3.05 1.65 4.46
CA ASN A 47 -3.53 1.03 5.69
C ASN A 47 -3.63 -0.50 5.58
N GLN A 48 -4.02 -1.02 4.41
CA GLN A 48 -4.06 -2.46 4.15
C GLN A 48 -2.65 -3.06 4.20
N ILE A 49 -1.68 -2.45 3.51
CA ILE A 49 -0.27 -2.86 3.54
C ILE A 49 0.25 -2.82 4.98
N ASN A 50 0.06 -1.72 5.69
CA ASN A 50 0.48 -1.59 7.09
C ASN A 50 -0.13 -2.67 8.00
N ARG A 51 -1.40 -3.04 7.77
CA ARG A 51 -2.04 -4.13 8.51
C ARG A 51 -1.45 -5.48 8.16
N MET A 52 -1.18 -5.75 6.87
CA MET A 52 -0.54 -7.00 6.43
C MET A 52 0.87 -7.13 7.01
N VAL A 53 1.68 -6.07 6.95
CA VAL A 53 3.02 -6.02 7.57
C VAL A 53 2.97 -6.29 9.06
N LYS A 54 2.04 -5.66 9.79
CA LYS A 54 1.83 -5.91 11.23
C LYS A 54 1.40 -7.35 11.51
N THR A 55 0.52 -7.91 10.67
CA THR A 55 0.00 -9.27 10.82
C THR A 55 1.08 -10.31 10.58
N ALA A 56 1.99 -10.04 9.65
CA ALA A 56 3.13 -10.93 9.36
C ALA A 56 4.14 -11.00 10.52
N GLY A 57 4.08 -10.09 11.50
CA GLY A 57 4.82 -10.23 12.76
C GLY A 57 6.35 -10.15 12.64
N PHE A 58 6.85 -9.54 11.57
CA PHE A 58 8.30 -9.37 11.37
C PHE A 58 8.88 -8.53 12.51
N ARG A 59 9.83 -9.10 13.27
CA ARG A 59 10.52 -8.40 14.39
C ARG A 59 11.41 -7.24 13.91
N VAL A 60 11.90 -7.32 12.68
CA VAL A 60 12.75 -6.35 12.01
C VAL A 60 12.36 -6.36 10.52
N MET A 61 12.23 -5.20 9.88
CA MET A 61 12.06 -5.16 8.42
C MET A 61 13.32 -5.74 7.78
N LYS A 62 13.16 -6.82 7.03
CA LYS A 62 14.22 -7.42 6.22
C LYS A 62 13.86 -7.20 4.78
N THR A 63 14.62 -6.34 4.10
CA THR A 63 14.54 -6.17 2.65
C THR A 63 15.54 -7.12 1.98
N LEU A 64 15.33 -7.43 0.70
CA LEU A 64 16.29 -8.22 -0.08
C LEU A 64 17.53 -7.41 -0.47
N ASP A 65 17.51 -6.08 -0.31
CA ASP A 65 18.59 -5.17 -0.71
C ASP A 65 19.91 -5.48 0.00
N ASP A 66 19.85 -5.84 1.29
CA ASP A 66 21.02 -6.21 2.10
C ASP A 66 21.28 -7.73 2.11
N PHE A 67 20.53 -8.50 1.32
CA PHE A 67 20.65 -9.96 1.33
C PHE A 67 21.80 -10.42 0.44
N VAL A 68 22.83 -11.00 1.06
CA VAL A 68 24.00 -11.54 0.36
C VAL A 68 23.73 -12.99 -0.06
N TRP A 69 23.58 -13.21 -1.37
CA TRP A 69 23.53 -14.54 -1.96
C TRP A 69 24.91 -15.19 -1.85
N ASN A 70 25.01 -16.26 -1.06
CA ASN A 70 26.23 -17.02 -0.86
C ASN A 70 26.09 -18.45 -1.41
N SER A 71 27.21 -19.12 -1.61
CA SER A 71 27.27 -20.49 -2.16
C SER A 71 26.65 -21.56 -1.26
N ALA A 72 26.26 -21.22 -0.03
CA ALA A 72 25.58 -22.11 0.90
C ALA A 72 24.05 -22.04 0.78
N ILE A 73 23.52 -21.13 -0.04
CA ILE A 73 22.08 -21.03 -0.34
C ILE A 73 21.81 -21.92 -1.56
N GLU A 74 21.20 -23.07 -1.29
CA GLU A 74 20.72 -23.97 -2.34
C GLU A 74 19.25 -23.66 -2.64
N LEU A 75 18.96 -23.25 -3.87
CA LEU A 75 17.60 -23.12 -4.37
C LEU A 75 17.14 -24.45 -5.00
N PRO A 76 15.87 -24.86 -4.82
CA PRO A 76 15.34 -26.04 -5.48
C PRO A 76 15.51 -25.93 -7.00
N GLY A 77 15.88 -27.03 -7.66
CA GLY A 77 16.02 -27.09 -9.12
C GLY A 77 14.71 -26.73 -9.82
N GLY A 78 14.63 -25.51 -10.34
CA GLY A 78 13.42 -24.94 -10.95
C GLY A 78 13.09 -23.52 -10.49
N LEU A 79 13.69 -23.04 -9.38
CA LEU A 79 13.52 -21.68 -8.88
C LEU A 79 14.84 -20.91 -9.01
N PRO A 80 15.09 -20.20 -10.12
CA PRO A 80 16.27 -19.37 -10.23
C PRO A 80 16.17 -18.18 -9.26
N GLN A 81 17.33 -17.67 -8.83
CA GLN A 81 17.40 -16.50 -7.96
C GLN A 81 16.56 -15.33 -8.50
N GLU A 82 16.69 -15.05 -9.79
CA GLU A 82 15.96 -13.98 -10.49
C GLU A 82 14.44 -14.12 -10.36
N TYR A 83 13.90 -15.35 -10.43
CA TYR A 83 12.47 -15.61 -10.26
C TYR A 83 11.97 -15.21 -8.86
N MET A 84 12.80 -15.42 -7.83
CA MET A 84 12.46 -15.07 -6.45
C MET A 84 12.67 -13.58 -6.16
N THR A 85 13.75 -12.96 -6.64
CA THR A 85 14.02 -11.54 -6.41
C THR A 85 13.08 -10.63 -7.18
N ASP A 86 12.69 -11.03 -8.39
CA ASP A 86 11.78 -10.24 -9.24
C ASP A 86 10.30 -10.50 -8.91
N LEU A 87 10.02 -11.31 -7.88
CA LEU A 87 8.68 -11.64 -7.41
C LEU A 87 7.79 -12.25 -8.51
N GLN A 88 8.37 -12.99 -9.46
CA GLN A 88 7.67 -13.52 -10.64
C GLN A 88 6.56 -14.52 -10.26
N PHE A 89 6.63 -15.13 -9.07
CA PHE A 89 5.61 -16.01 -8.50
C PHE A 89 4.29 -15.29 -8.12
N LEU A 90 4.28 -13.96 -8.04
CA LEU A 90 3.05 -13.21 -7.74
C LEU A 90 2.04 -13.25 -8.88
N ALA A 91 2.50 -13.25 -10.14
CA ALA A 91 1.63 -13.30 -11.31
C ALA A 91 0.81 -14.61 -11.39
N PRO A 92 1.41 -15.81 -11.22
CA PRO A 92 0.66 -17.06 -11.17
C PRO A 92 -0.03 -17.35 -9.82
N LYS A 93 0.19 -16.53 -8.78
CA LYS A 93 -0.30 -16.74 -7.40
C LYS A 93 0.25 -18.02 -6.74
N GLU A 94 1.54 -18.25 -6.88
CA GLU A 94 2.26 -19.39 -6.28
C GLU A 94 2.83 -19.06 -4.88
N ASN A 95 2.36 -17.97 -4.27
CA ASN A 95 2.81 -17.44 -2.98
C ASN A 95 2.17 -18.12 -1.77
#